data_AF-A0A427YRW3-F1
#
_entry.id   AF-A0A427YRW3-F1
#
_cell.length_a   1.000
_cell.length_b   1.000
_cell.length_c   1.000
_cell.angle_alpha   90.00
_cell.angle_beta   90.00
_cell.angle_gamma   90.00
#
_symmetry.space_group_name_H-M   'P 1'
#
loop_
_entity.id
_entity.type
_entity.pdbx_description
1 polymer ?
#
loop_
_entity_poly.entity_id
_entity_poly.type
_entity_poly.pdbx_seq_one_letter_code
_entity_poly.pdbx_strand_id
1 'polypeptide(L)'
;MSRSSYDRYLTVFSPEGRLYQVEYAFKAISGAGVTAVSVRGKDTAVVITQRKVPVRVTSSALSTLLYQLHAPVEYSYRLQDKLLDPETITHLFQITPTIGCVMTGLIADARAQVQRTRSEAASFRYKYGYEITADALAKRMANINQVYTQRAGMRPLGIYCGGAWTDDLTDVADVAAAMILIGPDDERGPQVFKLDPAGYFVGFKATAAGQKQTEATNFLEKRWKTMEADKTVLDRAGTIELAIECLSSVCATDFKANEIEIGISSTSPDEPAPGGKTMGGQGLFRQMSEEERGEWLVRVGEKDYTSAGPSVTSELEKARRSAELSRDRMYAERTKRSRTALLYTTGTIILALGVTYAAVPLYRAFCSATGFAGVPTTDPARFSPDRLYTTPDSEKRKRITVHFEATSADTLPWTFEPQQRSVKVLPGETALAFYTAKNTGDKDLIGIATYNMTPEKVAPFFAKVECFCFEEQKIRAGEEVDLPVFFFIDRDILDEPQLDAIDNVVLSYTFFKARRNDRGHAVPDASEEAIQKSQGFENYELAKQAHKLVPPPS
;
A
#
# COMPACT_ATOMS: atom_id res chain seq x y z
N MET A 1 -0.63 3.54 28.59
CA MET A 1 -0.33 3.51 27.14
C MET A 1 -1.28 4.47 26.42
N SER A 2 -0.80 5.31 25.50
CA SER A 2 -1.65 6.23 24.73
C SER A 2 -2.51 5.47 23.72
N ARG A 3 -3.60 6.06 23.22
CA ARG A 3 -4.49 5.47 22.19
C ARG A 3 -3.71 4.96 20.95
N SER A 4 -2.62 5.65 20.59
CA SER A 4 -1.70 5.28 19.51
C SER A 4 -0.94 3.96 19.76
N SER A 5 -0.72 3.58 21.01
CA SER A 5 0.00 2.35 21.35
C SER A 5 -0.82 1.09 21.10
N TYR A 6 -2.14 1.12 21.31
CA TYR A 6 -3.03 -0.03 21.07
C TYR A 6 -3.36 -0.20 19.58
N ASP A 7 -3.22 0.88 18.82
CA ASP A 7 -3.56 0.96 17.40
C ASP A 7 -2.67 0.06 16.52
N ARG A 8 -1.42 -0.14 16.95
CA ARG A 8 -0.41 -0.91 16.21
C ARG A 8 -0.55 -2.41 16.38
N TYR A 9 -1.24 -2.87 17.42
CA TYR A 9 -1.36 -4.29 17.72
C TYR A 9 -2.62 -4.87 17.11
N LEU A 10 -2.47 -6.06 16.54
CA LEU A 10 -3.44 -6.69 15.65
C LEU A 10 -4.66 -7.25 16.37
N THR A 11 -4.42 -7.96 17.48
CA THR A 11 -5.43 -8.71 18.23
C THR A 11 -5.50 -8.27 19.70
N VAL A 12 -5.11 -7.03 20.00
CA VAL A 12 -5.13 -6.46 21.35
C VAL A 12 -6.35 -5.57 21.53
N PHE A 13 -7.10 -5.82 22.60
CA PHE A 13 -8.23 -4.97 22.98
C PHE A 13 -7.77 -3.60 23.44
N SER A 14 -8.49 -2.57 23.01
CA SER A 14 -8.38 -1.23 23.58
C SER A 14 -8.92 -1.21 25.02
N PRO A 15 -8.61 -0.17 25.83
CA PRO A 15 -9.20 0.02 27.15
C PRO A 15 -10.74 0.06 27.15
N GLU A 16 -11.34 0.41 26.00
CA GLU A 16 -12.79 0.42 25.79
C GLU A 16 -13.36 -0.94 25.34
N GLY A 17 -12.54 -1.99 25.28
CA GLY A 17 -12.94 -3.34 24.87
C GLY A 17 -13.14 -3.50 23.36
N ARG A 18 -12.46 -2.69 22.54
CA ARG A 18 -12.62 -2.68 21.07
C ARG A 18 -11.38 -3.21 20.36
N LEU A 19 -11.57 -3.80 19.18
CA LEU A 19 -10.49 -4.22 18.28
C LEU A 19 -10.38 -3.23 17.11
N TYR A 20 -9.45 -2.27 17.21
CA TYR A 20 -9.34 -1.18 16.24
C TYR A 20 -9.01 -1.66 14.81
N GLN A 21 -8.21 -2.71 14.65
CA GLN A 21 -7.85 -3.24 13.33
C GLN A 21 -9.04 -3.82 12.56
N VAL A 22 -10.01 -4.43 13.26
CA VAL A 22 -11.25 -4.91 12.64
C VAL A 22 -12.09 -3.72 12.14
N GLU A 23 -12.15 -2.63 12.91
CA GLU A 23 -12.85 -1.40 12.49
C GLU A 23 -12.18 -0.73 11.28
N TYR A 24 -10.86 -0.79 11.19
CA TYR A 24 -10.13 -0.30 10.03
C TYR A 24 -10.37 -1.16 8.79
N ALA A 25 -10.48 -2.48 8.93
CA ALA A 25 -10.88 -3.36 7.83
C ALA A 25 -12.27 -2.99 7.30
N PHE A 26 -13.25 -2.72 8.19
CA PHE A 26 -14.57 -2.22 7.76
C PHE A 26 -14.49 -0.87 7.03
N LYS A 27 -13.67 0.06 7.51
CA LYS A 27 -13.46 1.34 6.81
C LYS A 27 -12.79 1.14 5.44
N ALA A 28 -11.86 0.19 5.31
CA ALA A 28 -11.21 -0.13 4.05
C ALA A 28 -12.20 -0.69 3.02
N ILE A 29 -13.15 -1.54 3.44
CA ILE A 29 -14.23 -2.06 2.59
C ILE A 29 -15.09 -0.90 2.06
N SER A 30 -15.46 0.06 2.92
CA SER A 30 -16.20 1.25 2.50
C SER A 30 -15.36 2.21 1.64
N GLY A 31 -14.03 2.23 1.82
CA GLY A 31 -13.09 3.06 1.07
C GLY A 31 -12.79 2.56 -0.36
N ALA A 32 -13.01 1.28 -0.67
CA ALA A 32 -12.74 0.69 -1.98
C ALA A 32 -13.61 1.28 -3.12
N GLY A 33 -14.72 1.95 -2.79
CA GLY A 33 -15.53 2.67 -3.76
C GLY A 33 -16.32 1.79 -4.74
N VAL A 34 -16.59 0.55 -4.32
CA VAL A 34 -17.46 -0.44 -4.98
C VAL A 34 -18.65 -0.69 -4.07
N THR A 35 -19.85 -0.85 -4.64
CA THR A 35 -21.05 -1.27 -3.92
C THR A 35 -21.60 -2.52 -4.57
N ALA A 36 -21.91 -3.53 -3.76
CA ALA A 36 -22.56 -4.75 -4.20
C ALA A 36 -23.88 -4.92 -3.46
N VAL A 37 -24.89 -5.40 -4.18
CA VAL A 37 -26.24 -5.66 -3.67
C VAL A 37 -26.61 -7.09 -4.01
N SER A 38 -27.21 -7.81 -3.09
CA SER A 38 -27.73 -9.15 -3.32
C SER A 38 -29.16 -9.27 -2.82
N VAL A 39 -29.98 -9.98 -3.61
CA VAL A 39 -31.40 -10.18 -3.36
C VAL A 39 -31.74 -11.65 -3.56
N ARG A 40 -32.49 -12.22 -2.61
CA ARG A 40 -33.03 -13.57 -2.67
C ARG A 40 -34.53 -13.52 -3.00
N GLY A 41 -34.89 -14.11 -4.14
CA GLY A 41 -36.27 -14.42 -4.51
C GLY A 41 -36.69 -15.82 -4.05
N LYS A 42 -37.77 -16.33 -4.64
CA LYS A 42 -38.32 -17.67 -4.32
C LYS A 42 -37.39 -18.79 -4.78
N ASP A 43 -37.03 -18.76 -6.06
CA ASP A 43 -36.26 -19.82 -6.73
C ASP A 43 -34.89 -19.33 -7.21
N THR A 44 -34.61 -18.03 -7.03
CA THR A 44 -33.42 -17.34 -7.57
C THR A 44 -32.73 -16.46 -6.53
N ALA A 45 -31.40 -16.51 -6.46
CA ALA A 45 -30.58 -15.52 -5.79
C ALA A 45 -29.77 -14.73 -6.83
N VAL A 46 -29.74 -13.41 -6.68
CA VAL A 46 -29.01 -12.50 -7.58
C VAL A 46 -28.02 -11.68 -6.78
N VAL A 47 -26.87 -11.42 -7.37
CA VAL A 47 -25.89 -10.47 -6.87
C VAL A 47 -25.48 -9.54 -8.00
N ILE A 48 -25.50 -8.23 -7.72
CA ILE A 48 -25.11 -7.18 -8.66
C ILE A 48 -24.01 -6.33 -8.05
N THR A 49 -23.03 -5.96 -8.87
CA THR A 49 -21.96 -5.05 -8.46
C THR A 49 -21.53 -4.14 -9.59
N GLN A 50 -20.84 -3.07 -9.26
CA GLN A 50 -20.27 -2.14 -10.22
C GLN A 50 -18.93 -2.65 -10.73
N ARG A 51 -18.78 -2.69 -12.05
CA ARG A 51 -17.47 -2.82 -12.70
C ARG A 51 -16.88 -1.43 -12.85
N LYS A 52 -16.00 -1.06 -11.92
CA LYS A 52 -15.31 0.21 -11.95
C LYS A 52 -13.91 0.03 -12.51
N VAL A 53 -13.67 0.56 -13.71
CA VAL A 53 -12.32 0.62 -14.26
C VAL A 53 -11.48 1.52 -13.35
N PRO A 54 -10.41 1.00 -12.71
CA PRO A 54 -9.57 1.76 -11.81
C PRO A 54 -8.93 2.87 -12.62
N VAL A 55 -9.12 4.07 -12.12
CA VAL A 55 -8.62 5.27 -12.77
C VAL A 55 -7.25 5.56 -12.21
N ARG A 56 -6.23 5.64 -13.06
CA ARG A 56 -4.88 5.95 -12.58
C ARG A 56 -4.90 7.38 -12.04
N VAL A 57 -4.63 7.52 -10.75
CA VAL A 57 -4.29 8.82 -10.18
C VAL A 57 -2.84 9.05 -10.54
N THR A 58 -2.62 9.59 -11.74
CA THR A 58 -1.30 10.13 -12.06
C THR A 58 -1.19 11.45 -11.34
N SER A 59 -0.21 11.58 -10.44
CA SER A 59 0.41 12.87 -10.21
C SER A 59 0.96 13.32 -11.56
N SER A 60 0.58 14.49 -12.05
CA SER A 60 1.34 15.07 -13.15
C SER A 60 2.77 15.27 -12.64
N ALA A 61 3.75 15.34 -13.53
CA ALA A 61 5.14 15.63 -13.14
C ALA A 61 5.27 16.90 -12.25
N LEU A 62 4.28 17.79 -12.27
CA LEU A 62 4.18 18.96 -11.39
C LEU A 62 3.86 18.63 -9.93
N SER A 63 3.18 17.51 -9.64
CA SER A 63 2.88 17.07 -8.26
C SER A 63 4.12 16.50 -7.55
N THR A 64 5.08 15.90 -8.28
CA THR A 64 6.37 15.51 -7.71
C THR A 64 7.22 16.73 -7.34
N LEU A 65 7.16 17.79 -8.16
CA LEU A 65 7.80 19.09 -7.88
C LEU A 65 7.14 19.83 -6.70
N LEU A 66 5.83 19.71 -6.51
CA LEU A 66 5.09 20.28 -5.37
C LEU A 66 5.30 19.50 -4.06
N TYR A 67 5.62 18.19 -4.13
CA TYR A 67 5.91 17.37 -2.95
C TYR A 67 7.19 17.83 -2.21
N GLN A 68 8.14 18.41 -2.94
CA GLN A 68 9.34 19.02 -2.36
C GLN A 68 9.07 20.29 -1.53
N LEU A 69 7.81 20.76 -1.48
CA LEU A 69 7.44 22.05 -0.87
C LEU A 69 6.42 21.94 0.28
N HIS A 70 6.12 20.74 0.76
CA HIS A 70 5.35 20.49 1.98
C HIS A 70 3.99 21.23 2.08
N ALA A 71 3.30 21.47 0.95
CA ALA A 71 1.92 21.95 0.96
C ALA A 71 0.96 20.81 0.57
N PRO A 72 0.00 20.42 1.43
CA PRO A 72 -0.90 19.30 1.18
C PRO A 72 -2.07 19.75 0.31
N VAL A 73 -1.92 19.74 -1.03
CA VAL A 73 -3.06 19.86 -1.93
C VAL A 73 -2.96 18.79 -3.03
N GLU A 74 -3.70 17.71 -2.83
CA GLU A 74 -3.77 16.55 -3.71
C GLU A 74 -4.75 16.82 -4.87
N TYR A 75 -4.27 17.37 -5.99
CA TYR A 75 -5.08 17.46 -7.22
C TYR A 75 -4.94 16.15 -8.01
N SER A 76 -5.77 15.16 -7.67
CA SER A 76 -5.92 13.92 -8.44
C SER A 76 -6.79 14.17 -9.68
N TYR A 77 -6.21 14.21 -10.89
CA TYR A 77 -7.01 14.08 -12.10
C TYR A 77 -7.22 12.60 -12.41
N ARG A 78 -8.48 12.21 -12.57
CA ARG A 78 -8.89 10.82 -12.83
C ARG A 78 -8.96 10.60 -14.33
N LEU A 79 -7.87 10.14 -14.95
CA LEU A 79 -7.82 9.75 -16.37
C LEU A 79 -7.96 8.21 -16.48
N GLN A 80 -9.08 7.74 -17.04
CA GLN A 80 -9.33 6.31 -17.24
C GLN A 80 -8.23 5.72 -18.13
N ASP A 81 -7.60 4.64 -17.68
CA ASP A 81 -6.54 3.99 -18.44
C ASP A 81 -7.15 3.22 -19.61
N LYS A 82 -6.98 3.75 -20.83
CA LYS A 82 -7.55 3.19 -22.05
C LYS A 82 -6.92 1.85 -22.46
N LEU A 83 -5.77 1.51 -21.89
CA LEU A 83 -5.05 0.27 -22.17
C LEU A 83 -5.49 -0.88 -21.26
N LEU A 84 -6.32 -0.59 -20.26
CA LEU A 84 -6.76 -1.58 -19.32
C LEU A 84 -7.90 -2.40 -19.96
N ASP A 85 -7.73 -3.71 -20.00
CA ASP A 85 -8.76 -4.64 -20.46
C ASP A 85 -9.89 -4.77 -19.43
N PRO A 86 -11.11 -4.25 -19.74
CA PRO A 86 -12.23 -4.26 -18.81
C PRO A 86 -12.74 -5.68 -18.52
N GLU A 87 -12.47 -6.68 -19.36
CA GLU A 87 -12.90 -8.06 -19.12
C GLU A 87 -12.20 -8.70 -17.91
N THR A 88 -10.97 -8.25 -17.63
CA THR A 88 -10.14 -8.80 -16.54
C THR A 88 -10.50 -8.23 -15.15
N ILE A 89 -11.25 -7.12 -15.10
CA ILE A 89 -11.69 -6.52 -13.83
C ILE A 89 -13.06 -7.09 -13.49
N THR A 90 -13.06 -8.03 -12.57
CA THR A 90 -14.29 -8.54 -11.99
C THR A 90 -14.21 -8.63 -10.47
N HIS A 91 -15.34 -8.36 -9.84
CA HIS A 91 -15.55 -8.57 -8.41
C HIS A 91 -16.39 -9.83 -8.13
N LEU A 92 -16.79 -10.53 -9.18
CA LEU A 92 -17.73 -11.63 -9.15
C LEU A 92 -17.00 -12.93 -9.51
N PHE A 93 -16.95 -13.85 -8.56
CA PHE A 93 -16.16 -15.06 -8.65
C PHE A 93 -17.02 -16.30 -8.45
N GLN A 94 -16.79 -17.30 -9.29
CA GLN A 94 -17.37 -18.63 -9.09
C GLN A 94 -16.50 -19.44 -8.12
N ILE A 95 -17.12 -20.02 -7.09
CA ILE A 95 -16.43 -20.85 -6.09
C ILE A 95 -16.60 -22.33 -6.44
N THR A 96 -17.85 -22.77 -6.59
CA THR A 96 -18.23 -24.11 -7.06
C THR A 96 -19.16 -23.96 -8.26
N PRO A 97 -19.56 -25.05 -8.93
CA PRO A 97 -20.56 -24.98 -10.01
C PRO A 97 -21.88 -24.32 -9.57
N THR A 98 -22.26 -24.49 -8.31
CA THR A 98 -23.53 -24.00 -7.72
C THR A 98 -23.37 -22.71 -6.91
N ILE A 99 -22.21 -22.47 -6.31
CA ILE A 99 -21.97 -21.32 -5.43
C ILE A 99 -21.09 -20.27 -6.11
N GLY A 100 -21.57 -19.04 -6.09
CA GLY A 100 -20.80 -17.86 -6.46
C GLY A 100 -20.66 -16.86 -5.33
N CYS A 101 -19.70 -15.96 -5.47
CA CYS A 101 -19.51 -14.87 -4.52
C CYS A 101 -19.22 -13.54 -5.22
N VAL A 102 -19.57 -12.44 -4.55
CA VAL A 102 -19.03 -11.12 -4.86
C VAL A 102 -18.13 -10.66 -3.73
N MET A 103 -17.06 -9.97 -4.09
CA MET A 103 -16.06 -9.46 -3.16
C MET A 103 -15.99 -7.94 -3.22
N THR A 104 -16.13 -7.30 -2.06
CA THR A 104 -16.00 -5.85 -1.91
C THR A 104 -14.86 -5.53 -0.97
N GLY A 105 -14.04 -4.52 -1.26
CA GLY A 105 -12.87 -4.16 -0.45
C GLY A 105 -11.57 -4.23 -1.25
N LEU A 106 -10.47 -4.55 -0.58
CA LEU A 106 -9.16 -4.70 -1.22
C LEU A 106 -9.15 -5.92 -2.15
N ILE A 107 -8.76 -5.71 -3.41
CA ILE A 107 -8.85 -6.77 -4.45
C ILE A 107 -7.83 -7.90 -4.27
N ALA A 108 -6.65 -7.61 -3.74
CA ALA A 108 -5.62 -8.62 -3.45
C ALA A 108 -6.14 -9.61 -2.41
N ASP A 109 -6.61 -9.06 -1.30
CA ASP A 109 -7.28 -9.75 -0.20
C ASP A 109 -8.50 -10.54 -0.66
N ALA A 110 -9.32 -9.93 -1.52
CA ALA A 110 -10.48 -10.58 -2.09
C ALA A 110 -10.10 -11.84 -2.89
N ARG A 111 -9.08 -11.75 -3.75
CA ARG A 111 -8.62 -12.90 -4.55
C ARG A 111 -8.03 -14.00 -3.67
N ALA A 112 -7.30 -13.65 -2.62
CA ALA A 112 -6.78 -14.61 -1.66
C ALA A 112 -7.91 -15.35 -0.93
N GLN A 113 -8.93 -14.62 -0.45
CA GLN A 113 -10.09 -15.23 0.20
C GLN A 113 -10.86 -16.15 -0.76
N VAL A 114 -11.06 -15.75 -2.01
CA VAL A 114 -11.70 -16.57 -3.04
C VAL A 114 -10.94 -17.88 -3.27
N GLN A 115 -9.62 -17.81 -3.40
CA GLN A 115 -8.80 -19.00 -3.60
C GLN A 115 -8.84 -19.94 -2.39
N ARG A 116 -8.84 -19.39 -1.17
CA ARG A 116 -9.02 -20.18 0.05
C ARG A 116 -10.39 -20.84 0.09
N THR A 117 -11.45 -20.09 -0.24
CA THR A 117 -12.83 -20.57 -0.25
C THR A 117 -13.00 -21.73 -1.24
N ARG A 118 -12.40 -21.63 -2.43
CA ARG A 118 -12.34 -22.72 -3.42
C ARG A 118 -11.63 -23.96 -2.87
N SER A 119 -10.52 -23.77 -2.18
CA SER A 119 -9.73 -24.86 -1.59
C SER A 119 -10.50 -25.58 -0.48
N GLU A 120 -11.23 -24.84 0.36
CA GLU A 120 -12.09 -25.39 1.41
C GLU A 120 -13.28 -26.16 0.81
N ALA A 121 -13.92 -25.61 -0.23
CA ALA A 121 -15.01 -26.27 -0.94
C ALA A 121 -14.54 -27.57 -1.63
N ALA A 122 -13.39 -27.54 -2.30
CA ALA A 122 -12.79 -28.72 -2.93
C ALA A 122 -12.40 -29.77 -1.89
N SER A 123 -11.82 -29.36 -0.76
CA SER A 123 -11.47 -30.25 0.35
C SER A 123 -12.70 -30.90 0.98
N PHE A 124 -13.80 -30.14 1.11
CA PHE A 124 -15.07 -30.67 1.59
C PHE A 124 -15.61 -31.73 0.63
N ARG A 125 -15.66 -31.42 -0.67
CA ARG A 125 -16.10 -32.36 -1.70
C ARG A 125 -15.26 -33.63 -1.72
N TYR A 126 -13.94 -33.51 -1.57
CA TYR A 126 -13.03 -34.65 -1.48
C TYR A 126 -13.31 -35.53 -0.25
N LYS A 127 -13.54 -34.91 0.92
CA LYS A 127 -13.76 -35.64 2.18
C LYS A 127 -15.12 -36.32 2.27
N TYR A 128 -16.18 -35.65 1.80
CA TYR A 128 -17.56 -36.09 2.02
C TYR A 128 -18.24 -36.62 0.75
N GLY A 129 -17.67 -36.38 -0.44
CA GLY A 129 -18.17 -36.92 -1.71
C GLY A 129 -19.34 -36.15 -2.34
N TYR A 130 -19.86 -35.10 -1.70
CA TYR A 130 -20.92 -34.23 -2.21
C TYR A 130 -20.52 -32.75 -2.16
N GLU A 131 -21.26 -31.89 -2.87
CA GLU A 131 -20.99 -30.44 -2.91
C GLU A 131 -21.32 -29.77 -1.58
N ILE A 132 -20.51 -28.79 -1.18
CA ILE A 132 -20.74 -28.04 0.07
C ILE A 132 -21.94 -27.09 -0.10
N THR A 133 -22.80 -26.99 0.91
CA THR A 133 -23.89 -26.00 0.96
C THR A 133 -23.35 -24.58 1.22
N ALA A 134 -24.06 -23.54 0.78
CA ALA A 134 -23.68 -22.15 1.01
C ALA A 134 -23.54 -21.80 2.51
N ASP A 135 -24.44 -22.32 3.37
CA ASP A 135 -24.39 -22.13 4.83
C ASP A 135 -23.11 -22.71 5.45
N ALA A 136 -22.83 -23.99 5.17
CA ALA A 136 -21.64 -24.67 5.69
C ALA A 136 -20.35 -23.99 5.22
N LEU A 137 -20.29 -23.56 3.95
CA LEU A 137 -19.14 -22.83 3.41
C LEU A 137 -18.99 -21.46 4.09
N ALA A 138 -20.08 -20.72 4.27
CA ALA A 138 -20.06 -19.43 4.95
C ALA A 138 -19.55 -19.56 6.39
N LYS A 139 -20.06 -20.56 7.13
CA LYS A 139 -19.61 -20.86 8.49
C LYS A 139 -18.13 -21.23 8.56
N ARG A 140 -17.64 -22.04 7.61
CA ARG A 140 -16.21 -22.41 7.54
C ARG A 140 -15.33 -21.18 7.31
N MET A 141 -15.69 -20.34 6.36
CA MET A 141 -14.94 -19.10 6.08
C MET A 141 -15.00 -18.11 7.23
N ALA A 142 -16.13 -17.98 7.93
CA ALA A 142 -16.27 -17.14 9.10
C ALA A 142 -15.37 -17.58 10.26
N ASN A 143 -15.30 -18.89 10.52
CA ASN A 143 -14.39 -19.45 11.52
C ASN A 143 -12.92 -19.18 11.16
N ILE A 144 -12.56 -19.29 9.88
CA ILE A 144 -11.21 -18.96 9.41
C ILE A 144 -10.91 -17.48 9.65
N ASN A 145 -11.82 -16.58 9.25
CA ASN A 145 -11.71 -15.14 9.51
C ASN A 145 -11.57 -14.83 11.01
N GLN A 146 -12.28 -15.56 11.86
CA GLN A 146 -12.21 -15.41 13.32
C GLN A 146 -10.85 -15.85 13.89
N VAL A 147 -10.19 -16.85 13.32
CA VAL A 147 -8.84 -17.24 13.74
C VAL A 147 -7.86 -16.09 13.50
N TYR A 148 -8.00 -15.37 12.39
CA TYR A 148 -7.19 -14.18 12.08
C TYR A 148 -7.42 -13.03 13.06
N THR A 149 -8.61 -12.89 13.63
CA THR A 149 -8.89 -11.83 14.62
C THR A 149 -8.46 -12.18 16.04
N GLN A 150 -8.14 -13.46 16.32
CA GLN A 150 -7.74 -13.93 17.65
C GLN A 150 -6.24 -14.18 17.81
N ARG A 151 -5.55 -14.70 16.79
CA ARG A 151 -4.12 -15.06 16.90
C ARG A 151 -3.20 -13.85 16.68
N ALA A 152 -2.37 -13.53 17.68
CA ALA A 152 -1.37 -12.47 17.57
C ALA A 152 -0.26 -12.86 16.58
N GLY A 153 0.07 -11.95 15.65
CA GLY A 153 1.12 -12.16 14.63
C GLY A 153 0.61 -12.24 13.19
N MET A 154 -0.72 -12.31 12.99
CA MET A 154 -1.35 -12.24 11.68
C MET A 154 -2.17 -10.96 11.61
N ARG A 155 -1.94 -10.12 10.60
CA ARG A 155 -2.68 -8.87 10.46
C ARG A 155 -4.16 -9.23 10.25
N PRO A 156 -5.13 -8.46 10.79
CA PRO A 156 -6.43 -8.40 10.21
C PRO A 156 -6.22 -7.70 8.88
N LEU A 157 -5.80 -8.50 7.92
CA LEU A 157 -6.25 -8.36 6.58
C LEU A 157 -5.69 -7.10 5.89
N GLY A 158 -4.37 -7.10 5.71
CA GLY A 158 -3.65 -6.06 4.99
C GLY A 158 -2.15 -6.32 5.02
N ILE A 159 -1.50 -6.24 3.86
CA ILE A 159 -0.10 -6.61 3.61
C ILE A 159 0.93 -6.12 4.66
N TYR A 160 1.85 -7.01 5.07
CA TYR A 160 3.25 -6.66 5.36
C TYR A 160 4.21 -7.69 4.72
N CYS A 161 5.39 -7.21 4.36
CA CYS A 161 6.47 -7.90 3.67
C CYS A 161 7.35 -8.75 4.62
N GLY A 162 7.74 -9.96 4.19
CA GLY A 162 9.04 -10.58 4.51
C GLY A 162 9.31 -11.08 5.94
N GLY A 163 9.52 -12.39 6.07
CA GLY A 163 10.15 -13.03 7.23
C GLY A 163 10.17 -14.55 7.08
N ALA A 164 11.36 -15.11 6.89
CA ALA A 164 11.62 -16.51 6.57
C ALA A 164 11.50 -17.47 7.77
N TRP A 165 11.35 -18.77 7.44
CA TRP A 165 11.56 -19.97 8.27
C TRP A 165 10.51 -20.30 9.34
N THR A 166 9.48 -21.07 8.97
CA THR A 166 9.02 -22.25 9.75
C THR A 166 8.30 -23.23 8.81
N ASP A 167 8.58 -24.53 8.96
CA ASP A 167 8.08 -25.64 8.13
C ASP A 167 6.62 -26.04 8.40
N ASP A 168 5.84 -25.16 9.03
CA ASP A 168 4.42 -25.36 9.27
C ASP A 168 3.59 -24.55 8.27
N LEU A 169 2.57 -25.19 7.73
CA LEU A 169 1.65 -24.77 6.67
C LEU A 169 0.90 -23.44 6.98
N THR A 170 1.59 -22.30 7.01
CA THR A 170 0.98 -20.96 7.13
C THR A 170 0.82 -20.33 5.75
N ASP A 171 -0.15 -20.84 5.00
CA ASP A 171 -0.64 -20.22 3.78
C ASP A 171 -1.34 -18.88 4.08
N VAL A 172 -0.82 -17.88 3.40
CA VAL A 172 -1.17 -16.45 3.36
C VAL A 172 -2.62 -16.23 2.89
N ALA A 173 -3.46 -15.52 3.64
CA ALA A 173 -4.63 -14.81 3.11
C ALA A 173 -5.23 -13.84 4.14
N ASP A 174 -4.96 -12.57 3.90
CA ASP A 174 -5.48 -11.41 4.62
C ASP A 174 -6.70 -10.85 3.82
N VAL A 175 -7.82 -10.48 4.45
CA VAL A 175 -9.19 -10.24 3.90
C VAL A 175 -9.85 -8.90 4.32
N ALA A 176 -9.40 -7.73 3.86
CA ALA A 176 -10.13 -6.46 4.08
C ALA A 176 -11.24 -6.37 3.04
N ALA A 177 -12.02 -7.46 2.98
CA ALA A 177 -13.05 -7.70 2.00
C ALA A 177 -14.29 -8.29 2.68
N ALA A 178 -15.46 -7.71 2.37
CA ALA A 178 -16.72 -8.36 2.67
C ALA A 178 -17.09 -9.26 1.48
N MET A 179 -17.41 -10.51 1.81
CA MET A 179 -17.85 -11.53 0.85
C MET A 179 -19.36 -11.68 0.96
N ILE A 180 -20.06 -11.65 -0.17
CA ILE A 180 -21.45 -12.11 -0.23
C ILE A 180 -21.48 -13.38 -1.08
N LEU A 181 -21.90 -14.49 -0.47
CA LEU A 181 -22.11 -15.78 -1.12
C LEU A 181 -23.56 -15.92 -1.55
N ILE A 182 -23.75 -16.44 -2.77
CA ILE A 182 -25.04 -16.89 -3.26
C ILE A 182 -24.93 -18.34 -3.74
N GLY A 183 -25.95 -19.14 -3.47
CA GLY A 183 -26.02 -20.50 -3.96
C GLY A 183 -27.36 -21.15 -3.60
N PRO A 184 -27.76 -22.22 -4.30
CA PRO A 184 -28.91 -23.00 -3.92
C PRO A 184 -28.55 -23.98 -2.80
N ASP A 185 -29.57 -24.33 -2.02
CA ASP A 185 -29.57 -25.41 -1.07
C ASP A 185 -30.77 -26.30 -1.37
N ASP A 186 -30.58 -27.62 -1.40
CA ASP A 186 -31.59 -28.57 -1.86
C ASP A 186 -32.83 -28.57 -0.94
N GLU A 187 -32.65 -28.28 0.35
CA GLU A 187 -33.74 -28.26 1.34
C GLU A 187 -34.41 -26.88 1.47
N ARG A 188 -33.64 -25.80 1.28
CA ARG A 188 -34.04 -24.43 1.66
C ARG A 188 -34.14 -23.47 0.46
N GLY A 189 -33.85 -23.95 -0.74
CA GLY A 189 -33.85 -23.15 -1.96
C GLY A 189 -32.67 -22.18 -2.03
N PRO A 190 -32.79 -21.04 -2.74
CA PRO A 190 -31.71 -20.07 -2.88
C PRO A 190 -31.32 -19.47 -1.52
N GLN A 191 -30.03 -19.28 -1.29
CA GLN A 191 -29.49 -18.68 -0.07
C GLN A 191 -28.51 -17.56 -0.40
N VAL A 192 -28.49 -16.54 0.47
CA VAL A 192 -27.57 -15.41 0.40
C VAL A 192 -26.95 -15.25 1.78
N PHE A 193 -25.62 -15.30 1.86
CA PHE A 193 -24.87 -15.09 3.09
C PHE A 193 -23.90 -13.93 2.91
N LYS A 194 -23.78 -13.09 3.93
CA LYS A 194 -22.72 -12.09 4.01
C LYS A 194 -21.73 -12.51 5.09
N LEU A 195 -20.45 -12.36 4.78
CA LEU A 195 -19.36 -12.60 5.69
C LEU A 195 -18.57 -11.31 5.90
N ASP A 196 -18.31 -11.04 7.17
CA ASP A 196 -17.51 -9.90 7.58
C ASP A 196 -16.09 -10.33 7.96
N PRO A 197 -15.10 -9.41 7.87
CA PRO A 197 -13.72 -9.69 8.27
C PRO A 197 -13.59 -10.03 9.76
N ALA A 198 -14.58 -9.67 10.58
CA ALA A 198 -14.64 -10.01 12.01
C ALA A 198 -14.86 -11.51 12.30
N GLY A 199 -15.17 -12.32 11.27
CA GLY A 199 -15.57 -13.72 11.45
C GLY A 199 -17.04 -13.92 11.79
N TYR A 200 -17.86 -12.91 11.51
CA TYR A 200 -19.32 -13.01 11.57
C TYR A 200 -19.87 -13.41 10.21
N PHE A 201 -20.84 -14.33 10.20
CA PHE A 201 -21.62 -14.68 9.02
C PHE A 201 -23.10 -14.73 9.38
N VAL A 202 -23.94 -14.34 8.42
CA VAL A 202 -25.39 -14.39 8.60
C VAL A 202 -26.08 -14.47 7.24
N GLY A 203 -27.20 -15.19 7.21
CA GLY A 203 -28.05 -15.33 6.04
C GLY A 203 -29.03 -14.16 5.92
N PHE A 204 -29.18 -13.63 4.71
CA PHE A 204 -30.02 -12.47 4.43
C PHE A 204 -31.10 -12.77 3.37
N LYS A 205 -32.24 -12.06 3.45
CA LYS A 205 -33.23 -12.01 2.35
C LYS A 205 -32.75 -11.08 1.24
N ALA A 206 -32.19 -9.94 1.63
CA ALA A 206 -31.47 -9.02 0.75
C ALA A 206 -30.41 -8.32 1.60
N THR A 207 -29.25 -8.02 1.02
CA THR A 207 -28.15 -7.39 1.73
C THR A 207 -27.28 -6.59 0.75
N ALA A 208 -26.53 -5.63 1.30
CA ALA A 208 -25.54 -4.87 0.55
C ALA A 208 -24.19 -4.87 1.29
N ALA A 209 -23.11 -4.66 0.53
CA ALA A 209 -21.76 -4.47 1.04
C ALA A 209 -21.01 -3.41 0.22
N GLY A 210 -20.05 -2.73 0.83
CA GLY A 210 -19.21 -1.72 0.18
C GLY A 210 -19.48 -0.28 0.62
N GLN A 211 -19.26 0.68 -0.29
CA GLN A 211 -19.24 2.11 0.03
C GLN A 211 -20.60 2.65 0.50
N LYS A 212 -21.69 2.32 -0.20
CA LYS A 212 -23.05 2.81 0.08
C LYS A 212 -23.97 1.74 0.68
N GLN A 213 -23.41 0.87 1.53
CA GLN A 213 -24.16 -0.26 2.08
C GLN A 213 -25.34 0.19 2.97
N THR A 214 -25.19 1.29 3.70
CA THR A 214 -26.22 1.78 4.65
C THR A 214 -27.44 2.29 3.88
N GLU A 215 -27.22 3.07 2.83
CA GLU A 215 -28.26 3.60 1.95
C GLU A 215 -28.97 2.48 1.19
N ALA A 216 -28.21 1.50 0.68
CA ALA A 216 -28.77 0.33 0.02
C ALA A 216 -29.62 -0.52 0.96
N THR A 217 -29.17 -0.74 2.20
CA THR A 217 -29.94 -1.47 3.21
C THR A 217 -31.26 -0.76 3.52
N ASN A 218 -31.23 0.56 3.71
CA ASN A 218 -32.44 1.35 3.95
C ASN A 218 -33.43 1.29 2.77
N PHE A 219 -32.94 1.32 1.53
CA PHE A 219 -33.76 1.18 0.33
C PHE A 219 -34.43 -0.21 0.27
N LEU A 220 -33.63 -1.25 0.47
CA LEU A 220 -34.10 -2.63 0.46
C LEU A 220 -35.11 -2.89 1.57
N GLU A 221 -34.87 -2.42 2.79
CA GLU A 221 -35.82 -2.56 3.90
C GLU A 221 -37.17 -1.90 3.60
N LYS A 222 -37.16 -0.70 3.01
CA LYS A 222 -38.39 0.00 2.63
C LYS A 222 -39.18 -0.78 1.59
N ARG A 223 -38.51 -1.27 0.54
CA ARG A 223 -39.12 -2.11 -0.50
C ARG A 223 -39.61 -3.44 0.08
N TRP A 224 -38.86 -4.05 0.98
CA TRP A 224 -39.22 -5.34 1.59
C TRP A 224 -40.46 -5.24 2.47
N LYS A 225 -40.60 -4.15 3.24
CA LYS A 225 -41.81 -3.91 4.05
C LYS A 225 -43.07 -3.78 3.19
N THR A 226 -42.98 -3.10 2.04
CA THR A 226 -44.10 -3.03 1.09
C THR A 226 -44.43 -4.41 0.54
N MET A 227 -43.43 -5.17 0.09
CA MET A 227 -43.65 -6.52 -0.43
C MET A 227 -44.24 -7.49 0.61
N GLU A 228 -43.82 -7.36 1.87
CA GLU A 228 -44.33 -8.19 2.97
C GLU A 228 -45.79 -7.82 3.32
N ALA A 229 -46.16 -6.54 3.23
CA ALA A 229 -47.54 -6.10 3.37
C ALA A 229 -48.44 -6.64 2.24
N ASP A 230 -47.92 -6.63 1.00
CA ASP A 230 -48.64 -7.10 -0.19
C ASP A 230 -48.59 -8.64 -0.37
N LYS A 231 -47.83 -9.36 0.48
CA LYS A 231 -47.53 -10.80 0.37
C LYS A 231 -46.98 -11.20 -1.00
N THR A 232 -46.28 -10.29 -1.65
CA THR A 232 -45.69 -10.51 -2.97
C THR A 232 -44.43 -11.37 -2.83
N VAL A 233 -44.41 -12.50 -3.53
CA VAL A 233 -43.22 -13.35 -3.64
C VAL A 233 -42.43 -12.92 -4.87
N LEU A 234 -41.12 -12.72 -4.70
CA LEU A 234 -40.25 -12.31 -5.80
C LEU A 234 -39.94 -13.49 -6.71
N ASP A 235 -40.49 -13.43 -7.92
CA ASP A 235 -40.10 -14.28 -9.04
C ASP A 235 -38.72 -13.88 -9.57
N ARG A 236 -38.18 -14.68 -10.51
CA ARG A 236 -36.86 -14.44 -11.15
C ARG A 236 -36.72 -13.01 -11.66
N ALA A 237 -37.67 -12.54 -12.45
CA ALA A 237 -37.64 -11.20 -13.05
C ALA A 237 -37.68 -10.10 -11.98
N GLY A 238 -38.59 -10.20 -11.01
CA GLY A 238 -38.70 -9.23 -9.93
C GLY A 238 -37.43 -9.16 -9.07
N THR A 239 -36.73 -10.28 -8.88
CA THR A 239 -35.47 -10.33 -8.12
C THR A 239 -34.35 -9.56 -8.83
N ILE A 240 -34.21 -9.73 -10.15
CA ILE A 240 -33.20 -9.03 -10.95
C ILE A 240 -33.52 -7.53 -11.03
N GLU A 241 -34.78 -7.18 -11.30
CA GLU A 241 -35.23 -5.80 -11.40
C GLU A 241 -35.00 -5.04 -10.09
N LEU A 242 -35.36 -5.63 -8.94
CA LEU A 242 -35.17 -5.01 -7.63
C LEU A 242 -33.68 -4.78 -7.31
N ALA A 243 -32.81 -5.71 -7.71
CA ALA A 243 -31.37 -5.57 -7.52
C ALA A 243 -30.79 -4.41 -8.35
N ILE A 244 -31.18 -4.30 -9.62
CA ILE A 244 -30.78 -3.21 -10.53
C ILE A 244 -31.32 -1.86 -10.00
N GLU A 245 -32.60 -1.81 -9.65
CA GLU A 245 -33.26 -0.60 -9.15
C GLU A 245 -32.59 -0.10 -7.85
N CYS A 246 -32.27 -1.02 -6.94
CA CYS A 246 -31.54 -0.69 -5.72
C CYS A 246 -30.15 -0.10 -6.03
N LEU A 247 -29.39 -0.70 -6.94
CA LEU A 247 -28.05 -0.22 -7.26
C LEU A 247 -28.10 1.15 -7.94
N SER A 248 -28.98 1.34 -8.93
CA SER A 248 -29.15 2.59 -9.67
C SER A 248 -29.63 3.74 -8.76
N SER A 249 -30.61 3.48 -7.88
CA SER A 249 -31.13 4.49 -6.95
C SER A 249 -30.09 4.93 -5.91
N VAL A 250 -29.37 3.98 -5.30
CA VAL A 250 -28.33 4.27 -4.30
C VAL A 250 -27.15 5.02 -4.92
N CYS A 251 -26.81 4.68 -6.16
CA CYS A 251 -25.69 5.29 -6.86
C CYS A 251 -26.08 6.58 -7.60
N ALA A 252 -27.38 6.85 -7.73
CA ALA A 252 -27.95 7.97 -8.47
C ALA A 252 -27.31 8.10 -9.86
N THR A 253 -27.08 6.96 -10.52
CA THR A 253 -26.39 6.85 -11.81
C THR A 253 -27.09 5.79 -12.64
N ASP A 254 -27.34 6.14 -13.90
CA ASP A 254 -27.81 5.18 -14.91
C ASP A 254 -26.60 4.41 -15.43
N PHE A 255 -26.60 3.09 -15.23
CA PHE A 255 -25.49 2.24 -15.63
C PHE A 255 -25.62 1.78 -17.07
N LYS A 256 -24.49 1.67 -17.75
CA LYS A 256 -24.38 0.92 -19.01
C LYS A 256 -24.16 -0.56 -18.73
N ALA A 257 -24.48 -1.43 -19.70
CA ALA A 257 -24.32 -2.88 -19.56
C ALA A 257 -22.87 -3.32 -19.23
N ASN A 258 -21.87 -2.57 -19.70
CA ASN A 258 -20.46 -2.82 -19.44
C ASN A 258 -19.97 -2.34 -18.06
N GLU A 259 -20.74 -1.52 -17.34
CA GLU A 259 -20.36 -0.92 -16.05
C GLU A 259 -20.91 -1.70 -14.83
N ILE A 260 -21.73 -2.74 -15.06
CA ILE A 260 -22.32 -3.57 -14.01
C ILE A 260 -22.05 -5.03 -14.24
N GLU A 261 -21.89 -5.83 -13.19
CA GLU A 261 -21.80 -7.29 -13.26
C GLU A 261 -22.97 -7.89 -12.50
N ILE A 262 -23.64 -8.88 -13.10
CA ILE A 262 -24.75 -9.59 -12.46
C ILE A 262 -24.42 -11.08 -12.45
N GLY A 263 -24.42 -11.65 -11.24
CA GLY A 263 -24.32 -13.09 -11.00
C GLY A 263 -25.66 -13.62 -10.54
N ILE A 264 -26.07 -14.75 -11.10
CA ILE A 264 -27.33 -15.40 -10.78
C ILE A 264 -27.09 -16.86 -10.41
N SER A 265 -27.81 -17.29 -9.38
CA SER A 265 -27.95 -18.68 -8.99
C SER A 265 -29.44 -18.98 -8.96
N SER A 266 -29.92 -19.76 -9.92
CA SER A 266 -31.35 -19.99 -10.15
C SER A 266 -31.66 -21.47 -10.23
N THR A 267 -32.69 -21.90 -9.50
CA THR A 267 -33.33 -23.21 -9.62
C THR A 267 -34.60 -23.17 -10.49
N SER A 268 -34.95 -21.99 -11.02
CA SER A 268 -36.13 -21.79 -11.87
C SER A 268 -35.99 -22.51 -13.23
N PRO A 269 -37.08 -23.07 -13.79
CA PRO A 269 -37.09 -23.70 -15.11
C PRO A 269 -36.75 -22.75 -16.27
N ASP A 270 -36.88 -21.44 -16.06
CA ASP A 270 -36.68 -20.40 -17.08
C ASP A 270 -35.19 -20.08 -17.31
N GLU A 271 -34.28 -20.72 -16.56
CA GLU A 271 -32.84 -20.47 -16.67
C GLU A 271 -32.16 -21.37 -17.71
N PRO A 272 -31.44 -20.81 -18.70
CA PRO A 272 -30.73 -21.60 -19.69
C PRO A 272 -29.53 -22.33 -19.06
N ALA A 273 -29.34 -23.63 -19.36
CA ALA A 273 -28.16 -24.34 -18.91
C ALA A 273 -26.87 -23.81 -19.55
N PRO A 274 -25.72 -23.94 -18.87
CA PRO A 274 -24.44 -23.91 -19.56
C PRO A 274 -24.41 -24.98 -20.66
N GLY A 275 -24.33 -24.53 -21.92
CA GLY A 275 -24.28 -25.40 -23.10
C GLY A 275 -25.61 -25.61 -23.85
N GLY A 276 -26.67 -24.84 -23.56
CA GLY A 276 -27.87 -24.78 -24.43
C GLY A 276 -28.82 -25.97 -24.36
N LYS A 277 -28.75 -26.80 -23.31
CA LYS A 277 -29.77 -27.82 -23.00
C LYS A 277 -30.68 -27.31 -21.87
N THR A 278 -31.91 -27.80 -21.75
CA THR A 278 -32.79 -27.46 -20.64
C THR A 278 -32.27 -28.12 -19.35
N MET A 279 -31.89 -27.34 -18.34
CA MET A 279 -31.54 -27.91 -17.03
C MET A 279 -32.83 -28.33 -16.31
N GLY A 280 -32.93 -29.61 -15.99
CA GLY A 280 -33.79 -30.05 -14.90
C GLY A 280 -33.23 -29.59 -13.55
N GLY A 281 -33.46 -28.34 -13.16
CA GLY A 281 -33.41 -27.90 -11.76
C GLY A 281 -32.05 -27.89 -11.03
N GLN A 282 -30.90 -27.93 -11.71
CA GLN A 282 -29.59 -28.10 -11.04
C GLN A 282 -28.95 -26.83 -10.43
N GLY A 283 -29.61 -25.66 -10.43
CA GLY A 283 -29.19 -24.55 -9.57
C GLY A 283 -27.77 -24.01 -9.81
N LEU A 284 -27.27 -23.99 -11.05
CA LEU A 284 -25.88 -23.55 -11.29
C LEU A 284 -25.72 -22.03 -11.17
N PHE A 285 -24.55 -21.61 -10.71
CA PHE A 285 -24.14 -20.22 -10.70
C PHE A 285 -23.59 -19.82 -12.07
N ARG A 286 -24.05 -18.68 -12.60
CA ARG A 286 -23.49 -18.07 -13.81
C ARG A 286 -23.44 -16.56 -13.73
N GLN A 287 -22.57 -15.98 -14.55
CA GLN A 287 -22.52 -14.52 -14.80
C GLN A 287 -23.34 -14.20 -16.05
N MET A 288 -24.11 -13.11 -16.00
CA MET A 288 -24.89 -12.65 -17.16
C MET A 288 -23.99 -12.06 -18.24
N SER A 289 -24.33 -12.29 -19.51
CA SER A 289 -23.63 -11.68 -20.65
C SER A 289 -23.92 -10.18 -20.74
N GLU A 290 -23.12 -9.45 -21.52
CA GLU A 290 -23.38 -8.02 -21.76
C GLU A 290 -24.73 -7.76 -22.43
N GLU A 291 -25.09 -8.60 -23.39
CA GLU A 291 -26.37 -8.52 -24.10
C GLU A 291 -27.56 -8.69 -23.14
N GLU A 292 -27.53 -9.73 -22.31
CA GLU A 292 -28.58 -10.00 -21.32
C GLU A 292 -28.68 -8.86 -20.29
N ARG A 293 -27.54 -8.34 -19.81
CA ARG A 293 -27.53 -7.17 -18.91
C ARG A 293 -28.17 -5.95 -19.57
N GLY A 294 -27.91 -5.72 -20.86
CA GLY A 294 -28.52 -4.64 -21.64
C GLY A 294 -30.04 -4.75 -21.72
N GLU A 295 -30.56 -5.94 -22.01
CA GLU A 295 -32.02 -6.18 -22.06
C GLU A 295 -32.70 -5.90 -20.71
N TRP A 296 -32.10 -6.35 -19.61
CA TRP A 296 -32.64 -6.09 -18.26
C TRP A 296 -32.62 -4.61 -17.90
N LEU A 297 -31.57 -3.88 -18.26
CA LEU A 297 -31.50 -2.43 -18.05
C LEU A 297 -32.60 -1.68 -18.81
N VAL A 298 -32.86 -2.06 -20.07
CA VAL A 298 -33.96 -1.50 -20.86
C VAL A 298 -35.30 -1.80 -20.23
N ARG A 299 -35.54 -3.07 -19.81
CA ARG A 299 -36.79 -3.47 -19.15
C ARG A 299 -37.08 -2.67 -17.89
N VAL A 300 -36.07 -2.44 -17.04
CA VAL A 300 -36.22 -1.60 -15.83
C VAL A 300 -36.57 -0.16 -16.21
N GLY A 301 -35.91 0.40 -17.23
CA GLY A 301 -36.20 1.75 -17.73
C GLY A 301 -37.61 1.92 -18.33
N GLU A 302 -38.14 0.91 -19.02
CA GLU A 302 -39.50 0.93 -19.60
C GLU A 302 -40.59 0.83 -18.51
N LYS A 303 -40.32 0.10 -17.43
CA LYS A 303 -41.22 -0.04 -16.28
C LYS A 303 -41.41 1.28 -15.53
N ASP A 304 -40.35 2.09 -15.45
CA ASP A 304 -40.43 3.45 -14.93
C ASP A 304 -41.29 4.37 -15.81
N TYR A 305 -41.29 4.15 -17.14
CA TYR A 305 -42.08 4.94 -18.10
C TYR A 305 -43.58 4.59 -18.10
N THR A 306 -43.93 3.32 -17.91
CA THR A 306 -45.32 2.82 -17.96
C THR A 306 -46.12 3.09 -16.68
N SER A 307 -45.45 3.42 -15.57
CA SER A 307 -46.10 3.76 -14.29
C SER A 307 -46.55 5.23 -14.18
N ALA A 308 -46.19 6.09 -15.15
CA ALA A 308 -46.58 7.50 -15.19
C ALA A 308 -47.75 7.73 -16.16
N GLY A 309 -48.94 8.00 -15.63
CA GLY A 309 -50.16 8.19 -16.43
C GLY A 309 -50.17 9.47 -17.32
N PRO A 310 -51.10 9.57 -18.29
CA PRO A 310 -51.07 10.57 -19.37
C PRO A 310 -51.30 12.02 -18.95
N SER A 311 -51.74 12.28 -17.71
CA SER A 311 -51.99 13.63 -17.18
C SER A 311 -50.75 14.29 -16.56
N VAL A 312 -49.73 13.50 -16.19
CA VAL A 312 -48.51 13.99 -15.54
C VAL A 312 -47.51 14.54 -16.57
N THR A 313 -47.61 14.12 -17.84
CA THR A 313 -46.68 14.45 -18.92
C THR A 313 -46.65 15.95 -19.24
N SER A 314 -47.78 16.65 -19.22
CA SER A 314 -47.87 18.09 -19.52
C SER A 314 -47.28 18.97 -18.41
N GLU A 315 -47.52 18.62 -17.15
CA GLU A 315 -46.97 19.32 -15.99
C GLU A 315 -45.47 19.01 -15.84
N LEU A 316 -45.04 17.78 -16.13
CA LEU A 316 -43.62 17.39 -16.11
C LEU A 316 -42.82 18.03 -17.24
N GLU A 317 -43.41 18.27 -18.42
CA GLU A 317 -42.79 19.03 -19.51
C GLU A 317 -42.63 20.52 -19.17
N LYS A 318 -43.63 21.12 -18.50
CA LYS A 318 -43.52 22.50 -17.98
C LYS A 318 -42.49 22.59 -16.85
N ALA A 319 -42.45 21.61 -15.96
CA ALA A 319 -41.45 21.49 -14.90
C ALA A 319 -40.04 21.22 -15.45
N ARG A 320 -39.92 20.45 -16.55
CA ARG A 320 -38.66 20.27 -17.28
C ARG A 320 -38.21 21.58 -17.92
N ARG A 321 -39.08 22.30 -18.63
CA ARG A 321 -38.72 23.61 -19.23
C ARG A 321 -38.33 24.66 -18.18
N SER A 322 -39.03 24.70 -17.04
CA SER A 322 -38.67 25.61 -15.95
C SER A 322 -37.39 25.17 -15.24
N ALA A 323 -37.13 23.86 -15.12
CA ALA A 323 -35.87 23.32 -14.62
C ALA A 323 -34.71 23.55 -15.59
N GLU A 324 -34.92 23.50 -16.91
CA GLU A 324 -33.92 23.82 -17.94
C GLU A 324 -33.53 25.29 -17.90
N LEU A 325 -34.50 26.20 -17.80
CA LEU A 325 -34.25 27.63 -17.63
C LEU A 325 -33.56 27.95 -16.30
N SER A 326 -33.93 27.25 -15.23
CA SER A 326 -33.27 27.36 -13.92
C SER A 326 -31.85 26.81 -13.97
N ARG A 327 -31.63 25.72 -14.72
CA ARG A 327 -30.33 25.09 -14.96
C ARG A 327 -29.42 25.99 -15.79
N ASP A 328 -29.92 26.67 -16.81
CA ASP A 328 -29.15 27.61 -17.62
C ASP A 328 -28.74 28.86 -16.82
N ARG A 329 -29.63 29.39 -15.99
CA ARG A 329 -29.30 30.46 -15.03
C ARG A 329 -28.25 29.99 -14.02
N MET A 330 -28.40 28.77 -13.50
CA MET A 330 -27.45 28.17 -12.57
C MET A 330 -26.08 27.92 -13.23
N TYR A 331 -26.05 27.50 -14.50
CA TYR A 331 -24.81 27.37 -15.26
C TYR A 331 -24.17 28.73 -15.49
N ALA A 332 -24.90 29.76 -15.91
CA ALA A 332 -24.36 31.10 -16.09
C ALA A 332 -23.77 31.70 -14.79
N GLU A 333 -24.43 31.48 -13.65
CA GLU A 333 -23.89 31.86 -12.33
C GLU A 333 -22.67 31.03 -11.93
N ARG A 334 -22.69 29.72 -12.23
CA ARG A 334 -21.52 28.83 -12.02
C ARG A 334 -20.33 29.25 -12.89
N THR A 335 -20.53 29.69 -14.13
CA THR A 335 -19.44 30.15 -15.01
C THR A 335 -18.80 31.44 -14.51
N LYS A 336 -19.59 32.35 -13.92
CA LYS A 336 -19.06 33.54 -13.24
C LYS A 336 -18.27 33.17 -11.99
N ARG A 337 -18.83 32.31 -11.13
CA ARG A 337 -18.15 31.82 -9.92
C ARG A 337 -16.89 31.01 -10.25
N SER A 338 -16.89 30.19 -11.30
CA SER A 338 -15.73 29.40 -11.72
C SER A 338 -14.62 30.28 -12.27
N ARG A 339 -14.93 31.35 -13.00
CA ARG A 339 -13.94 32.32 -13.48
C ARG A 339 -13.31 33.12 -12.33
N THR A 340 -14.11 33.51 -11.34
CA THR A 340 -13.59 34.16 -10.12
C THR A 340 -12.74 33.18 -9.30
N ALA A 341 -13.19 31.95 -9.11
CA ALA A 341 -12.40 30.91 -8.45
C ALA A 341 -11.09 30.60 -9.20
N LEU A 342 -11.10 30.59 -10.53
CA LEU A 342 -9.91 30.41 -11.36
C LEU A 342 -8.89 31.54 -11.14
N LEU A 343 -9.34 32.79 -11.06
CA LEU A 343 -8.45 33.93 -10.83
C LEU A 343 -7.83 33.88 -9.43
N TYR A 344 -8.62 33.59 -8.40
CA TYR A 344 -8.09 33.45 -7.03
C TYR A 344 -7.13 32.26 -6.90
N THR A 345 -7.50 31.10 -7.45
CA THR A 345 -6.63 29.91 -7.43
C THR A 345 -5.32 30.16 -8.19
N THR A 346 -5.36 30.83 -9.34
CA THR A 346 -4.15 31.20 -10.08
C THR A 346 -3.26 32.15 -9.26
N GLY A 347 -3.84 33.16 -8.60
CA GLY A 347 -3.09 34.06 -7.73
C GLY A 347 -2.44 33.35 -6.54
N THR A 348 -3.16 32.41 -5.91
CA THR A 348 -2.62 31.59 -4.81
C THR A 348 -1.48 30.69 -5.28
N ILE A 349 -1.58 30.12 -6.48
CA ILE A 349 -0.50 29.29 -7.07
C ILE A 349 0.77 30.12 -7.30
N ILE A 350 0.65 31.32 -7.87
CA ILE A 350 1.79 32.21 -8.11
C ILE A 350 2.46 32.62 -6.79
N LEU A 351 1.66 32.97 -5.78
CA LEU A 351 2.16 33.31 -4.46
C LEU A 351 2.87 32.11 -3.79
N ALA A 352 2.25 30.93 -3.85
CA ALA A 352 2.80 29.72 -3.26
C ALA A 352 4.13 29.33 -3.93
N LEU A 353 4.24 29.46 -5.25
CA LEU A 353 5.49 29.27 -6.01
C LEU A 353 6.56 30.29 -5.62
N GLY A 354 6.18 31.56 -5.39
CA GLY A 354 7.10 32.59 -4.91
C GLY A 354 7.69 32.28 -3.52
N VAL A 355 6.84 31.89 -2.57
CA VAL A 355 7.25 31.55 -1.19
C VAL A 355 8.11 30.29 -1.18
N THR A 356 7.69 29.27 -1.94
CA THR A 356 8.41 28.04 -2.23
C THR A 356 9.85 28.27 -2.68
N TYR A 357 10.02 29.16 -3.65
CA TYR A 357 11.33 29.47 -4.23
C TYR A 357 12.22 30.20 -3.21
N ALA A 358 11.62 31.06 -2.39
CA ALA A 358 12.31 31.75 -1.31
C ALA A 358 12.64 30.84 -0.10
N ALA A 359 11.90 29.75 0.12
CA ALA A 359 12.05 28.91 1.31
C ALA A 359 13.38 28.18 1.36
N VAL A 360 13.92 27.72 0.23
CA VAL A 360 15.22 27.00 0.18
C VAL A 360 16.40 27.88 0.62
N PRO A 361 16.62 29.09 0.06
CA PRO A 361 17.69 29.97 0.54
C PRO A 361 17.46 30.43 1.98
N LEU A 362 16.22 30.65 2.40
CA LEU A 362 15.89 31.00 3.79
C LEU A 362 16.20 29.86 4.78
N TYR A 363 15.84 28.62 4.42
CA TYR A 363 16.11 27.43 5.22
C TYR A 363 17.60 27.12 5.28
N ARG A 364 18.33 27.31 4.17
CA ARG A 364 19.79 27.19 4.16
C ARG A 364 20.45 28.22 5.07
N ALA A 365 20.04 29.48 5.00
CA ALA A 365 20.53 30.53 5.89
C ALA A 365 20.23 30.23 7.37
N PHE A 366 19.05 29.66 7.66
CA PHE A 366 18.67 29.24 9.00
C PHE A 366 19.48 28.03 9.49
N CYS A 367 19.65 26.98 8.67
CA CYS A 367 20.41 25.78 9.04
C CYS A 367 21.90 26.07 9.19
N SER A 368 22.48 26.93 8.34
CA SER A 368 23.87 27.35 8.48
C SER A 368 24.10 28.19 9.73
N ALA A 369 23.09 28.92 10.21
CA ALA A 369 23.17 29.74 11.42
C ALA A 369 22.89 28.97 12.72
N THR A 370 22.07 27.90 12.67
CA THR A 370 21.57 27.21 13.88
C THR A 370 22.07 25.78 14.05
N GLY A 371 22.62 25.14 13.02
CA GLY A 371 23.10 23.76 13.09
C GLY A 371 21.99 22.70 13.28
N PHE A 372 20.75 23.04 12.94
CA PHE A 372 19.58 22.16 13.10
C PHE A 372 19.68 20.88 12.24
N ALA A 373 19.26 19.74 12.79
CA ALA A 373 19.26 18.41 12.15
C ALA A 373 20.65 17.82 11.77
N GLY A 374 21.71 18.19 12.48
CA GLY A 374 23.04 17.58 12.32
C GLY A 374 23.79 18.02 11.06
N VAL A 375 23.25 19.01 10.33
CA VAL A 375 24.01 19.72 9.31
C VAL A 375 25.07 20.54 10.05
N PRO A 376 26.37 20.35 9.76
CA PRO A 376 27.41 21.07 10.46
C PRO A 376 27.17 22.57 10.27
N THR A 377 27.06 23.30 11.37
CA THR A 377 27.15 24.76 11.34
C THR A 377 28.45 25.07 10.62
N THR A 378 28.38 25.68 9.43
CA THR A 378 29.54 26.07 8.64
C THR A 378 30.20 27.30 9.25
N ASP A 379 30.26 27.34 10.58
CA ASP A 379 30.95 28.38 11.31
C ASP A 379 32.44 28.09 11.17
N PRO A 380 33.18 28.89 10.39
CA PRO A 380 34.62 28.73 10.23
C PRO A 380 35.34 28.80 11.59
N ALA A 381 34.68 29.33 12.62
CA ALA A 381 35.18 29.37 13.99
C ALA A 381 35.39 27.99 14.64
N ARG A 382 34.77 26.90 14.14
CA ARG A 382 35.05 25.54 14.67
C ARG A 382 36.46 25.05 14.33
N PHE A 383 37.00 25.48 13.19
CA PHE A 383 38.39 25.24 12.80
C PHE A 383 39.28 26.45 13.13
N SER A 384 38.80 27.37 13.97
CA SER A 384 39.63 28.50 14.39
C SER A 384 40.84 28.00 15.19
N PRO A 385 42.01 28.65 15.03
CA PRO A 385 43.20 28.33 15.81
C PRO A 385 42.94 28.30 17.32
N ASP A 386 41.92 29.03 17.79
CA ASP A 386 41.56 29.16 19.20
C ASP A 386 40.92 27.90 19.82
N ARG A 387 40.53 26.90 19.01
CA ARG A 387 39.99 25.62 19.48
C ARG A 387 40.98 24.46 19.37
N LEU A 388 42.11 24.66 18.70
CA LEU A 388 43.14 23.64 18.40
C LEU A 388 44.29 23.64 19.43
N TYR A 389 44.02 24.00 20.68
CA TYR A 389 44.99 23.93 21.78
C TYR A 389 44.34 23.40 23.06
N THR A 390 45.15 22.79 23.93
CA THR A 390 44.71 22.28 25.22
C THR A 390 44.46 23.42 26.21
N THR A 391 43.32 23.38 26.91
CA THR A 391 43.02 24.36 27.97
C THR A 391 43.28 23.78 29.36
N PRO A 392 43.43 24.63 30.40
CA PRO A 392 43.61 24.16 31.78
C PRO A 392 42.50 23.22 32.27
N ASP A 393 41.30 23.33 31.72
CA ASP A 393 40.19 22.41 32.01
C ASP A 393 40.28 21.09 31.23
N SER A 394 40.83 21.10 30.01
CA SER A 394 41.17 19.88 29.26
C SER A 394 42.24 19.07 29.99
N GLU A 395 43.21 19.73 30.63
CA GLU A 395 44.29 19.07 31.39
C GLU A 395 43.81 18.37 32.67
N LYS A 396 42.65 18.77 33.22
CA LYS A 396 42.06 18.12 34.40
C LYS A 396 41.40 16.77 34.08
N ARG A 397 41.05 16.51 32.81
CA ARG A 397 40.44 15.25 32.38
C ARG A 397 41.50 14.17 32.16
N LYS A 398 41.12 12.90 32.35
CA LYS A 398 41.92 11.77 31.89
C LYS A 398 42.07 11.80 30.35
N ARG A 399 43.25 11.42 29.87
CA ARG A 399 43.51 11.24 28.43
C ARG A 399 42.63 10.14 27.86
N ILE A 400 41.96 10.43 26.75
CA ILE A 400 41.14 9.46 26.03
C ILE A 400 42.07 8.61 25.17
N THR A 401 41.95 7.28 25.30
CA THR A 401 42.72 6.32 24.50
C THR A 401 41.90 5.96 23.27
N VAL A 402 42.41 6.35 22.10
CA VAL A 402 41.84 5.97 20.80
C VAL A 402 42.56 4.72 20.30
N HIS A 403 41.85 3.61 20.22
CA HIS A 403 42.29 2.35 19.65
C HIS A 403 41.98 2.31 18.16
N PHE A 404 42.91 1.79 17.38
CA PHE A 404 42.79 1.70 15.94
C PHE A 404 42.65 0.24 15.52
N GLU A 405 41.56 -0.05 14.83
CA GLU A 405 41.28 -1.36 14.25
C GLU A 405 41.14 -1.27 12.74
N ALA A 406 41.61 -2.30 12.05
CA ALA A 406 41.63 -2.37 10.61
C ALA A 406 41.13 -3.76 10.17
N THR A 407 40.25 -3.79 9.19
CA THR A 407 39.77 -5.04 8.60
C THR A 407 39.62 -4.85 7.08
N SER A 408 40.05 -5.83 6.30
CA SER A 408 39.75 -5.90 4.87
C SER A 408 38.68 -6.96 4.62
N ALA A 409 37.77 -6.71 3.66
CA ALA A 409 36.80 -7.72 3.23
C ALA A 409 37.52 -8.87 2.50
N ASP A 410 37.06 -10.12 2.66
CA ASP A 410 37.66 -11.32 2.04
C ASP A 410 37.78 -11.24 0.51
N THR A 411 36.94 -10.43 -0.13
CA THR A 411 36.93 -10.21 -1.58
C THR A 411 38.04 -9.27 -2.06
N LEU A 412 38.74 -8.62 -1.14
CA LEU A 412 39.82 -7.67 -1.39
C LEU A 412 41.13 -8.29 -0.87
N PRO A 413 42.06 -8.74 -1.76
CA PRO A 413 43.33 -9.35 -1.38
C PRO A 413 44.33 -8.30 -0.88
N TRP A 414 43.93 -7.50 0.10
CA TRP A 414 44.72 -6.44 0.70
C TRP A 414 45.04 -6.78 2.15
N THR A 415 46.28 -6.54 2.53
CA THR A 415 46.67 -6.45 3.94
C THR A 415 46.46 -5.01 4.37
N PHE A 416 45.63 -4.80 5.38
CA PHE A 416 45.32 -3.47 5.90
C PHE A 416 45.46 -3.47 7.42
N GLU A 417 46.46 -2.75 7.94
CA GLU A 417 46.80 -2.77 9.36
C GLU A 417 47.14 -1.36 9.85
N PRO A 418 46.83 -1.03 11.13
CA PRO A 418 47.23 0.24 11.72
C PRO A 418 48.71 0.19 12.12
N GLN A 419 49.49 1.23 11.79
CA GLN A 419 50.88 1.31 12.24
C GLN A 419 50.97 1.55 13.76
N GLN A 420 50.03 2.30 14.32
CA GLN A 420 49.88 2.47 15.77
C GLN A 420 48.59 1.82 16.25
N ARG A 421 48.65 0.95 17.27
CA ARG A 421 47.45 0.30 17.85
C ARG A 421 46.59 1.23 18.70
N SER A 422 47.19 2.27 19.29
CA SER A 422 46.45 3.24 20.10
C SER A 422 47.22 4.55 20.27
N VAL A 423 46.51 5.67 20.37
CA VAL A 423 47.06 6.99 20.70
C VAL A 423 46.23 7.62 21.83
N LYS A 424 46.90 8.31 22.77
CA LYS A 424 46.25 8.96 23.91
C LYS A 424 46.21 10.48 23.70
N VAL A 425 45.01 11.04 23.59
CA VAL A 425 44.79 12.47 23.31
C VAL A 425 43.94 13.14 24.38
N LEU A 426 44.19 14.43 24.60
CA LEU A 426 43.30 15.31 25.34
C LEU A 426 42.27 15.97 24.42
N PRO A 427 41.08 16.35 24.92
CA PRO A 427 40.15 17.18 24.17
C PRO A 427 40.80 18.51 23.76
N GLY A 428 40.81 18.79 22.45
CA GLY A 428 41.51 19.92 21.81
C GLY A 428 42.93 19.60 21.31
N GLU A 429 43.50 18.43 21.65
CA GLU A 429 44.79 17.96 21.14
C GLU A 429 44.59 17.28 19.78
N THR A 430 45.38 17.68 18.78
CA THR A 430 45.37 17.06 17.46
C THR A 430 46.30 15.84 17.43
N ALA A 431 45.88 14.79 16.72
CA ALA A 431 46.67 13.58 16.55
C ALA A 431 46.63 13.10 15.10
N LEU A 432 47.75 12.49 14.70
CA LEU A 432 47.94 11.86 13.41
C LEU A 432 48.20 10.37 13.63
N ALA A 433 47.44 9.52 12.95
CA ALA A 433 47.65 8.09 12.93
C ALA A 433 47.82 7.60 11.48
N PHE A 434 48.58 6.52 11.29
CA PHE A 434 48.85 5.95 9.97
C PHE A 434 48.33 4.53 9.89
N TYR A 435 47.76 4.20 8.73
CA TYR A 435 47.44 2.83 8.34
C TYR A 435 48.25 2.45 7.12
N THR A 436 48.67 1.20 7.04
CA THR A 436 49.38 0.67 5.87
C THR A 436 48.45 -0.26 5.12
N ALA A 437 48.27 -0.02 3.82
CA ALA A 437 47.49 -0.85 2.91
C ALA A 437 48.41 -1.41 1.83
N LYS A 438 48.43 -2.74 1.68
CA LYS A 438 49.22 -3.44 0.67
C LYS A 438 48.35 -4.32 -0.21
N ASN A 439 48.43 -4.12 -1.52
CA ASN A 439 47.75 -4.98 -2.47
C ASN A 439 48.58 -6.25 -2.74
N THR A 440 48.12 -7.39 -2.24
CA THR A 440 48.78 -8.70 -2.46
C THR A 440 48.29 -9.41 -3.73
N GLY A 441 47.31 -8.83 -4.43
CA GLY A 441 46.79 -9.35 -5.69
C GLY A 441 47.67 -9.03 -6.90
N ASP A 442 47.33 -9.67 -8.02
CA ASP A 442 47.98 -9.54 -9.33
C ASP A 442 47.39 -8.41 -10.20
N LYS A 443 46.35 -7.72 -9.72
CA LYS A 443 45.63 -6.67 -10.45
C LYS A 443 45.53 -5.38 -9.66
N ASP A 444 45.46 -4.27 -10.38
CA ASP A 444 45.08 -2.97 -9.83
C ASP A 444 43.67 -3.05 -9.26
N LEU A 445 43.52 -2.65 -8.01
CA LEU A 445 42.24 -2.68 -7.31
C LEU A 445 41.89 -1.29 -6.77
N ILE A 446 40.60 -0.99 -6.74
CA ILE A 446 40.06 0.23 -6.13
C ILE A 446 39.32 -0.18 -4.87
N GLY A 447 39.69 0.44 -3.75
CA GLY A 447 39.09 0.24 -2.45
C GLY A 447 38.37 1.50 -1.97
N ILE A 448 37.26 1.31 -1.26
CA ILE A 448 36.61 2.35 -0.47
C ILE A 448 36.57 1.86 0.98
N ALA A 449 36.94 2.72 1.92
CA ALA A 449 36.90 2.41 3.34
C ALA A 449 35.66 3.01 3.99
N THR A 450 35.01 2.27 4.87
CA THR A 450 34.02 2.81 5.80
C THR A 450 34.56 2.72 7.22
N TYR A 451 34.00 3.52 8.12
CA TYR A 451 34.43 3.51 9.52
C TYR A 451 33.26 3.45 10.48
N ASN A 452 33.54 2.89 11.64
CA ASN A 452 32.65 2.95 12.80
C ASN A 452 33.43 3.42 14.02
N MET A 453 32.71 3.89 15.04
CA MET A 453 33.29 4.34 16.30
C MET A 453 32.48 3.78 17.46
N THR A 454 33.19 3.22 18.44
CA THR A 454 32.58 2.69 19.66
C THR A 454 33.20 3.36 20.89
N PRO A 455 32.40 3.90 21.83
CA PRO A 455 30.94 4.05 21.80
C PRO A 455 30.44 5.13 20.83
N GLU A 456 29.27 4.93 20.21
CA GLU A 456 28.69 5.84 19.21
C GLU A 456 28.47 7.27 19.70
N LYS A 457 28.24 7.46 21.01
CA LYS A 457 27.97 8.77 21.61
C LYS A 457 29.14 9.76 21.48
N VAL A 458 30.36 9.29 21.22
CA VAL A 458 31.55 10.13 21.04
C VAL A 458 31.65 10.70 19.62
N ALA A 459 30.97 10.09 18.64
CA ALA A 459 31.07 10.45 17.22
C ALA A 459 30.81 11.95 16.91
N PRO A 460 29.85 12.65 17.56
CA PRO A 460 29.62 14.07 17.29
C PRO A 460 30.78 15.00 17.68
N PHE A 461 31.63 14.55 18.61
CA PHE A 461 32.76 15.31 19.14
C PHE A 461 34.08 14.91 18.48
N PHE A 462 34.09 13.89 17.63
CA PHE A 462 35.28 13.42 16.96
C PHE A 462 35.39 14.07 15.57
N ALA A 463 36.29 15.04 15.44
CA ALA A 463 36.50 15.77 14.20
C ALA A 463 37.66 15.17 13.41
N LYS A 464 37.36 14.62 12.23
CA LYS A 464 38.35 14.15 11.26
C LYS A 464 38.67 15.28 10.30
N VAL A 465 39.89 15.76 10.34
CA VAL A 465 40.35 16.88 9.51
C VAL A 465 40.79 16.37 8.14
N GLU A 466 41.51 15.24 8.09
CA GLU A 466 41.88 14.55 6.84
C GLU A 466 41.69 13.04 7.01
N CYS A 467 41.00 12.40 6.05
CA CYS A 467 40.59 11.00 6.15
C CYS A 467 40.41 10.36 4.77
N PHE A 468 41.02 9.19 4.56
CA PHE A 468 40.93 8.42 3.29
C PHE A 468 39.55 7.75 3.04
N CYS A 469 38.59 7.88 3.96
CA CYS A 469 37.38 7.05 3.98
C CYS A 469 36.24 7.46 3.06
N PHE A 470 36.47 8.41 2.17
CA PHE A 470 35.52 8.75 1.11
C PHE A 470 36.21 9.03 -0.22
N GLU A 471 37.51 8.75 -0.29
CA GLU A 471 38.30 8.89 -1.50
C GLU A 471 38.62 7.50 -2.05
N GLU A 472 38.46 7.36 -3.37
CA GLU A 472 38.79 6.13 -4.07
C GLU A 472 40.30 5.88 -3.97
N GLN A 473 40.71 4.85 -3.21
CA GLN A 473 42.10 4.46 -3.13
C GLN A 473 42.38 3.43 -4.21
N LYS A 474 43.10 3.83 -5.26
CA LYS A 474 43.61 2.91 -6.27
C LYS A 474 45.01 2.45 -5.86
N ILE A 475 45.17 1.17 -5.53
CA ILE A 475 46.47 0.56 -5.18
C ILE A 475 46.83 -0.45 -6.27
N ARG A 476 47.99 -0.27 -6.93
CA ARG A 476 48.46 -1.18 -7.99
C ARG A 476 48.84 -2.54 -7.42
N ALA A 477 48.91 -3.54 -8.27
CA ALA A 477 49.36 -4.87 -7.87
C ALA A 477 50.76 -4.81 -7.20
N GLY A 478 50.87 -5.33 -5.98
CA GLY A 478 52.11 -5.34 -5.19
C GLY A 478 52.51 -3.99 -4.56
N GLU A 479 51.74 -2.92 -4.77
CA GLU A 479 51.99 -1.60 -4.19
C GLU A 479 51.56 -1.55 -2.71
N GLU A 480 52.33 -0.80 -1.92
CA GLU A 480 52.11 -0.56 -0.50
C GLU A 480 52.03 0.95 -0.28
N VAL A 481 50.95 1.40 0.36
CA VAL A 481 50.64 2.82 0.55
C VAL A 481 50.30 3.07 2.01
N ASP A 482 50.85 4.15 2.57
CA ASP A 482 50.51 4.64 3.89
C ASP A 482 49.39 5.69 3.79
N LEU A 483 48.33 5.47 4.57
CA LEU A 483 47.11 6.25 4.60
C LEU A 483 47.02 7.02 5.93
N PRO A 484 47.25 8.34 5.94
CA PRO A 484 47.16 9.16 7.14
C PRO A 484 45.70 9.40 7.55
N VAL A 485 45.48 9.50 8.87
CA VAL A 485 44.23 9.96 9.48
C VAL A 485 44.58 11.07 10.47
N PHE A 486 44.16 12.29 10.16
CA PHE A 486 44.35 13.46 11.03
C PHE A 486 43.04 13.80 11.73
N PHE A 487 43.04 13.79 13.06
CA PHE A 487 41.84 13.97 13.86
C PHE A 487 42.10 14.71 15.18
N PHE A 488 41.04 15.23 15.79
CA PHE A 488 41.04 15.72 17.16
C PHE A 488 39.67 15.47 17.81
N ILE A 489 39.64 15.52 19.13
CA ILE A 489 38.39 15.42 19.91
C ILE A 489 38.03 16.85 20.36
N ASP A 490 36.83 17.32 20.02
CA ASP A 490 36.35 18.65 20.39
C ASP A 490 36.20 18.76 21.92
N ARG A 491 36.46 19.96 22.45
CA ARG A 491 36.39 20.29 23.87
C ARG A 491 34.96 20.28 24.39
N ASP A 492 33.97 20.43 23.52
CA ASP A 492 32.54 20.34 23.87
C ASP A 492 32.18 18.99 24.53
N ILE A 493 33.03 17.96 24.42
CA ILE A 493 32.89 16.69 25.17
C ILE A 493 32.97 16.87 26.69
N LEU A 494 33.59 17.96 27.17
CA LEU A 494 33.72 18.30 28.59
C LEU A 494 32.41 18.80 29.19
N ASP A 495 31.51 19.33 28.37
CA ASP A 495 30.24 19.90 28.81
C ASP A 495 29.13 18.84 28.94
N GLU A 496 29.38 17.59 28.50
CA GLU A 496 28.41 16.51 28.47
C GLU A 496 28.65 15.47 29.59
N PRO A 497 27.86 15.48 30.68
CA PRO A 497 28.10 14.64 31.85
C PRO A 497 28.03 13.13 31.56
N GLN A 498 27.31 12.73 30.50
CA GLN A 498 27.19 11.32 30.10
C GLN A 498 28.49 10.73 29.52
N LEU A 499 29.44 11.59 29.12
CA LEU A 499 30.68 11.20 28.44
C LEU A 499 31.91 11.28 29.36
N ASP A 500 31.73 11.61 30.64
CA ASP A 500 32.82 11.72 31.63
C ASP A 500 33.47 10.39 31.98
N ALA A 501 32.74 9.28 31.86
CA ALA A 501 33.25 7.94 32.15
C ALA A 501 33.91 7.25 30.93
N ILE A 502 33.91 7.88 29.75
CA ILE A 502 34.43 7.26 28.53
C ILE A 502 35.91 7.59 28.35
N ASP A 503 36.76 6.65 28.76
CA ASP A 503 38.22 6.74 28.62
C ASP A 503 38.76 6.03 27.36
N ASN A 504 37.97 5.14 26.74
CA ASN A 504 38.40 4.32 25.60
C ASN A 504 37.45 4.50 24.41
N VAL A 505 38.02 4.77 23.24
CA VAL A 505 37.32 4.92 21.97
C VAL A 505 37.97 3.98 20.98
N VAL A 506 37.19 3.16 20.29
CA VAL A 506 37.67 2.30 19.21
C VAL A 506 37.24 2.90 17.88
N LEU A 507 38.21 3.17 17.02
CA LEU A 507 38.01 3.61 15.64
C LEU A 507 38.37 2.44 14.72
N SER A 508 37.34 1.83 14.12
CA SER A 508 37.52 0.67 13.24
C SER A 508 37.27 1.08 11.80
N TYR A 509 38.21 0.73 10.92
CA TYR A 509 38.10 0.90 9.48
C TYR A 509 37.94 -0.43 8.78
N THR A 510 37.01 -0.49 7.82
CA THR A 510 36.79 -1.66 6.96
C THR A 510 36.90 -1.29 5.49
N PHE A 511 37.77 -1.98 4.76
CA PHE A 511 37.95 -1.79 3.31
C PHE A 511 37.07 -2.74 2.49
N PHE A 512 36.42 -2.18 1.47
CA PHE A 512 35.61 -2.90 0.50
C PHE A 512 36.12 -2.67 -0.92
N LYS A 513 36.01 -3.71 -1.76
CA LYS A 513 36.31 -3.63 -3.19
C LYS A 513 35.24 -2.82 -3.91
N ALA A 514 35.66 -1.84 -4.72
CA ALA A 514 34.78 -1.00 -5.52
C ALA A 514 35.16 -1.05 -7.01
N ARG A 515 34.17 -0.89 -7.89
CA ARG A 515 34.32 -0.79 -9.35
C ARG A 515 33.53 0.42 -9.86
N ARG A 516 33.99 1.06 -10.93
CA ARG A 516 33.19 2.08 -11.62
C ARG A 516 32.16 1.44 -12.56
N ASN A 517 30.91 1.89 -12.47
CA ASN A 517 29.88 1.56 -13.45
C ASN A 517 30.08 2.38 -14.75
N ASP A 518 29.34 2.05 -15.81
CA ASP A 518 29.45 2.71 -17.12
C ASP A 518 29.11 4.23 -17.08
N ARG A 519 28.52 4.71 -15.98
CA ARG A 519 28.21 6.12 -15.72
C ARG A 519 29.28 6.82 -14.87
N GLY A 520 30.38 6.13 -14.54
CA GLY A 520 31.50 6.68 -13.77
C GLY A 520 31.30 6.70 -12.25
N HIS A 521 30.21 6.13 -11.72
CA HIS A 521 29.97 6.07 -10.27
C HIS A 521 30.60 4.81 -9.67
N ALA A 522 31.17 4.91 -8.47
CA ALA A 522 31.66 3.77 -7.72
C ALA A 522 30.50 2.91 -7.21
N VAL A 523 30.55 1.61 -7.50
CA VAL A 523 29.64 0.57 -7.00
C VAL A 523 30.47 -0.54 -6.33
N PRO A 524 29.96 -1.21 -5.29
CA PRO A 524 30.64 -2.37 -4.71
C PRO A 524 30.92 -3.43 -5.79
N ASP A 525 32.13 -3.97 -5.84
CA ASP A 525 32.53 -5.01 -6.79
C ASP A 525 32.22 -6.41 -6.25
N ALA A 526 31.00 -6.58 -5.75
CA ALA A 526 30.42 -7.88 -5.45
C ALA A 526 29.57 -8.31 -6.66
N SER A 527 29.56 -9.60 -7.00
CA SER A 527 28.62 -10.10 -8.01
C SER A 527 27.20 -9.76 -7.58
N GLU A 528 26.30 -9.46 -8.52
CA GLU A 528 24.90 -9.18 -8.19
C GLU A 528 24.31 -10.31 -7.33
N GLU A 529 24.70 -11.55 -7.60
CA GLU A 529 24.40 -12.74 -6.79
C GLU A 529 24.94 -12.66 -5.35
N ALA A 530 26.17 -12.16 -5.13
CA ALA A 530 26.74 -12.01 -3.78
C ALA A 530 26.08 -10.85 -3.00
N ILE A 531 25.69 -9.77 -3.68
CA ILE A 531 24.91 -8.67 -3.11
C ILE A 531 23.51 -9.19 -2.75
N GLN A 532 22.89 -9.97 -3.62
CA GLN A 532 21.58 -10.56 -3.39
C GLN A 532 21.62 -11.59 -2.27
N LYS A 533 22.68 -12.39 -2.19
CA LYS A 533 22.91 -13.35 -1.11
C LYS A 533 23.06 -12.64 0.25
N SER A 534 23.82 -11.55 0.32
CA SER A 534 23.91 -10.77 1.56
C SER A 534 22.61 -10.05 1.93
N GLN A 535 21.76 -9.78 0.94
CA GLN A 535 20.41 -9.22 1.13
C GLN A 535 19.31 -10.29 1.31
N GLY A 536 19.65 -11.58 1.31
CA GLY A 536 18.71 -12.70 1.54
C GLY A 536 17.86 -13.13 0.33
N PHE A 537 18.24 -12.74 -0.88
CA PHE A 537 17.50 -13.02 -2.13
C PHE A 537 18.00 -14.23 -2.92
N GLU A 538 18.91 -15.04 -2.37
CA GLU A 538 19.56 -16.18 -3.06
C GLU A 538 18.59 -17.25 -3.61
N ASN A 539 17.39 -17.35 -3.03
CA ASN A 539 16.40 -18.38 -3.40
C ASN A 539 15.28 -17.86 -4.32
N TYR A 540 15.37 -16.63 -4.83
CA TYR A 540 14.36 -16.04 -5.70
C TYR A 540 14.81 -16.02 -7.15
N GLU A 541 14.03 -16.63 -8.05
CA GLU A 541 14.24 -16.55 -9.49
C GLU A 541 13.95 -15.11 -9.95
N LEU A 542 15.00 -14.37 -10.30
CA LEU A 542 14.86 -13.00 -10.79
C LEU A 542 14.24 -12.99 -12.18
N ALA A 543 13.46 -11.94 -12.46
CA ALA A 543 13.02 -11.65 -13.81
C ALA A 543 14.25 -11.52 -14.71
N LYS A 544 14.38 -12.42 -15.69
CA LYS A 544 15.44 -12.36 -16.72
C LYS A 544 15.44 -10.95 -17.29
N GLN A 545 16.58 -10.25 -17.21
CA GLN A 545 16.76 -8.96 -17.88
C GLN A 545 16.48 -9.17 -19.37
N ALA A 546 15.27 -8.80 -19.79
CA ALA A 546 14.87 -8.87 -21.18
C ALA A 546 15.68 -7.83 -21.95
N HIS A 547 16.54 -8.33 -22.84
CA HIS A 547 17.21 -7.61 -23.93
C HIS A 547 17.94 -6.30 -23.58
N LYS A 548 19.27 -6.31 -23.71
CA LYS A 548 20.03 -5.09 -24.02
C LYS A 548 19.40 -4.45 -25.26
N LEU A 549 18.68 -3.35 -25.07
CA LEU A 549 18.26 -2.48 -26.15
C LEU A 549 19.54 -1.91 -26.78
N VAL A 550 19.93 -2.47 -27.92
CA VAL A 550 21.00 -1.91 -28.74
C VAL A 550 20.47 -0.57 -29.28
N PRO A 551 21.14 0.56 -29.04
CA PRO A 551 20.73 1.83 -29.64
C PRO A 551 20.83 1.70 -31.17
N PRO A 552 19.88 2.27 -31.93
CA PRO A 552 19.93 2.20 -33.38
C PRO A 552 21.23 2.84 -33.90
N PRO A 553 21.84 2.29 -34.95
CA PRO A 553 23.05 2.86 -35.54
C PRO A 553 22.78 4.28 -36.03
N SER A 554 23.79 5.13 -35.83
CA SER A 554 23.81 6.58 -36.08
C SER A 554 23.46 6.98 -37.49
#